data_AF-A0A814YVN5-F1
#
_entry.id   AF-A0A814YVN5-F1
#
_cell.length_a   1.000
_cell.length_b   1.000
_cell.length_c   1.000
_cell.angle_alpha   90.00
_cell.angle_beta   90.00
_cell.angle_gamma   90.00
#
_symmetry.space_group_name_H-M   'P 1'
#
loop_
_entity.id
_entity.type
_entity.pdbx_description
1 polymer ?
#
loop_
_entity_poly.entity_id
_entity_poly.type
_entity_poly.pdbx_seq_one_letter_code
_entity_poly.pdbx_strand_id
1 'polypeptide(L)'
;MPAITLDPLIHLEDLDIQNMYSLTENELIQLFNESSVSRKKFQYLKKLSLPRYATDNIIALISRSTYSLKLTCLNLSSCSSITNRTVIFITKYMHNLIELNLSYCLNITDFALFGIPIKTNEKLIDWLDEQEIRKQFINDLISLSPTIFKYSEIHDQQVCHCTQINVSSKCAYLTLDYSKKSSFESILSILTNNQLFLKYFHPIKKLKQLKRLYLKQCIQLTDLILFYALEFPTLEILDLSYCELLTDKYLHLIGENNPCLELINIINCRNISEYGEEQLKMNAKRLKLFED
;
A
#
# COMPACT_ATOMS: atom_id res chain seq x y z
N MET A 1 -5.40 -30.18 19.88
CA MET A 1 -6.44 -29.41 19.18
C MET A 1 -6.19 -29.60 17.71
N PRO A 2 -7.19 -29.90 16.86
CA PRO A 2 -6.90 -30.36 15.52
C PRO A 2 -6.27 -29.21 14.75
N ALA A 3 -5.00 -29.38 14.38
CA ALA A 3 -4.37 -28.55 13.38
C ALA A 3 -5.26 -28.57 12.15
N ILE A 4 -5.51 -27.42 11.54
CA ILE A 4 -6.27 -27.35 10.30
C ILE A 4 -5.49 -28.12 9.22
N THR A 5 -5.83 -29.40 9.03
CA THR A 5 -5.24 -30.26 8.00
C THR A 5 -5.93 -29.95 6.68
N LEU A 6 -5.55 -28.83 6.05
CA LEU A 6 -5.97 -28.47 4.68
C LEU A 6 -5.33 -29.38 3.61
N ASP A 7 -4.76 -30.53 3.99
CA ASP A 7 -3.92 -31.39 3.13
C ASP A 7 -4.58 -31.95 1.85
N PRO A 8 -5.92 -32.14 1.75
CA PRO A 8 -6.51 -32.55 0.48
C PRO A 8 -6.75 -31.41 -0.53
N LEU A 9 -6.44 -30.14 -0.21
CA LEU A 9 -6.84 -28.97 -1.01
C LEU A 9 -5.74 -28.46 -1.95
N ILE A 10 -5.14 -29.35 -2.74
CA ILE A 10 -4.06 -29.04 -3.68
C ILE A 10 -4.47 -28.18 -4.90
N HIS A 11 -5.76 -27.82 -5.03
CA HIS A 11 -6.33 -27.02 -6.13
C HIS A 11 -7.20 -25.85 -5.63
N LEU A 12 -6.98 -25.39 -4.40
CA LEU A 12 -7.75 -24.30 -3.84
C LEU A 12 -7.47 -22.99 -4.59
N GLU A 13 -8.49 -22.42 -5.24
CA GLU A 13 -8.38 -21.13 -5.92
C GLU A 13 -8.86 -19.95 -5.06
N ASP A 14 -9.75 -20.20 -4.10
CA ASP A 14 -10.35 -19.20 -3.23
C ASP A 14 -10.28 -19.64 -1.78
N LEU A 15 -9.67 -18.81 -0.93
CA LEU A 15 -9.58 -19.02 0.51
C LEU A 15 -10.10 -17.79 1.23
N ASP A 16 -11.30 -17.92 1.79
CA ASP A 16 -11.88 -16.91 2.67
C ASP A 16 -11.80 -17.37 4.13
N ILE A 17 -11.02 -16.64 4.92
CA ILE A 17 -10.84 -16.86 6.36
C ILE A 17 -11.17 -15.63 7.20
N GLN A 18 -11.97 -14.68 6.68
CA GLN A 18 -12.30 -13.43 7.39
C GLN A 18 -12.98 -13.65 8.74
N ASN A 19 -13.86 -14.64 8.80
CA ASN A 19 -14.70 -14.94 9.97
C ASN A 19 -14.18 -16.13 10.80
N MET A 20 -12.95 -16.59 10.55
CA MET A 20 -12.34 -17.67 11.33
C MET A 20 -11.72 -17.13 12.62
N TYR A 21 -12.56 -16.79 13.61
CA TYR A 21 -12.11 -16.22 14.88
C TYR A 21 -11.30 -17.18 15.77
N SER A 22 -11.37 -18.48 15.50
CA SER A 22 -10.59 -19.50 16.22
C SER A 22 -9.15 -19.60 15.73
N LEU A 23 -8.85 -19.09 14.53
CA LEU A 23 -7.51 -19.09 14.00
C LEU A 23 -6.70 -17.98 14.67
N THR A 24 -5.46 -18.30 15.02
CA THR A 24 -4.49 -17.32 15.50
C THR A 24 -3.58 -16.89 14.36
N GLU A 25 -2.94 -15.73 14.49
CA GLU A 25 -1.95 -15.28 13.51
C GLU A 25 -0.77 -16.26 13.38
N ASN A 26 -0.36 -16.89 14.48
CA ASN A 26 0.70 -17.91 14.47
C ASN A 26 0.33 -19.14 13.62
N GLU A 27 -0.93 -19.58 13.66
CA GLU A 27 -1.41 -20.66 12.81
C GLU A 27 -1.44 -20.24 11.34
N LEU A 28 -1.77 -18.98 11.04
CA LEU A 28 -1.67 -18.44 9.67
C LEU A 28 -0.22 -18.38 9.20
N ILE A 29 0.72 -17.96 10.06
CA ILE A 29 2.15 -17.97 9.77
C ILE A 29 2.64 -19.38 9.47
N GLN A 30 2.21 -20.38 10.26
CA GLN A 30 2.53 -21.77 10.00
C GLN A 30 1.90 -22.28 8.69
N LEU A 31 0.68 -21.85 8.38
CA LEU A 31 -0.04 -22.23 7.18
C LEU A 31 0.63 -21.69 5.91
N PHE A 32 1.02 -20.43 5.91
CA PHE A 32 1.60 -19.72 4.76
C PHE A 32 3.13 -19.69 4.75
N ASN A 33 3.80 -20.48 5.63
CA ASN A 33 5.25 -20.47 5.73
C ASN A 33 5.95 -20.74 4.38
N GLU A 34 7.24 -20.43 4.32
CA GLU A 34 8.01 -20.58 3.08
C GLU A 34 8.38 -22.04 2.71
N SER A 35 7.82 -23.03 3.42
CA SER A 35 8.10 -24.44 3.15
C SER A 35 7.63 -24.86 1.76
N SER A 36 8.32 -25.85 1.17
CA SER A 36 7.93 -26.42 -0.13
C SER A 36 6.53 -27.01 -0.13
N VAL A 37 6.06 -27.49 1.03
CA VAL A 37 4.71 -28.05 1.22
C VAL A 37 3.65 -26.95 1.11
N SER A 38 3.81 -25.86 1.86
CA SER A 38 2.92 -24.69 1.82
C SER A 38 2.82 -24.10 0.41
N ARG A 39 3.96 -23.92 -0.27
CA ARG A 39 3.99 -23.40 -1.65
C ARG A 39 3.20 -24.27 -2.63
N LYS A 40 3.36 -25.61 -2.57
CA LYS A 40 2.60 -26.53 -3.43
C LYS A 40 1.10 -26.51 -3.11
N LYS A 41 0.76 -26.38 -1.83
CA LYS A 41 -0.63 -26.37 -1.35
C LYS A 41 -1.43 -25.19 -1.90
N PHE A 42 -0.81 -24.01 -1.93
CA PHE A 42 -1.48 -22.79 -2.37
C PHE A 42 -1.18 -22.39 -3.82
N GLN A 43 -0.44 -23.19 -4.60
CA GLN A 43 0.06 -22.79 -5.93
C GLN A 43 -1.03 -22.32 -6.93
N TYR A 44 -2.30 -22.71 -6.73
CA TYR A 44 -3.44 -22.30 -7.56
C TYR A 44 -4.30 -21.20 -6.94
N LEU A 45 -3.94 -20.72 -5.75
CA LEU A 45 -4.71 -19.71 -5.02
C LEU A 45 -4.69 -18.40 -5.80
N LYS A 46 -5.88 -17.90 -6.11
CA LYS A 46 -6.12 -16.63 -6.82
C LYS A 46 -6.77 -15.61 -5.90
N LYS A 47 -7.61 -16.05 -4.96
CA LYS A 47 -8.35 -15.18 -4.06
C LYS A 47 -8.03 -15.53 -2.62
N LEU A 48 -7.73 -14.51 -1.83
CA LEU A 48 -7.41 -14.65 -0.42
C LEU A 48 -8.09 -13.53 0.37
N SER A 49 -8.88 -13.90 1.37
CA SER A 49 -9.48 -12.97 2.31
C SER A 49 -8.99 -13.27 3.72
N LEU A 50 -8.25 -12.32 4.32
CA LEU A 50 -7.62 -12.49 5.64
C LEU A 50 -8.49 -11.95 6.78
N PRO A 51 -8.37 -12.51 7.99
CA PRO A 51 -9.13 -12.08 9.15
C PRO A 51 -8.66 -10.73 9.69
N ARG A 52 -9.58 -10.01 10.35
CA ARG A 52 -9.39 -8.65 10.90
C ARG A 52 -8.17 -8.46 11.83
N TYR A 53 -7.64 -9.53 12.39
CA TYR A 53 -6.47 -9.49 13.28
C TYR A 53 -5.14 -9.65 12.54
N ALA A 54 -5.14 -9.82 11.22
CA ALA A 54 -3.92 -9.91 10.42
C ALA A 54 -3.07 -8.64 10.55
N THR A 55 -1.75 -8.81 10.70
CA THR A 55 -0.79 -7.71 10.82
C THR A 55 0.14 -7.62 9.60
N ASP A 56 0.92 -6.55 9.51
CA ASP A 56 1.94 -6.39 8.45
C ASP A 56 2.86 -7.63 8.32
N ASN A 57 3.11 -8.37 9.40
CA ASN A 57 4.02 -9.51 9.42
C ASN A 57 3.48 -10.69 8.58
N ILE A 58 2.23 -11.09 8.79
CA ILE A 58 1.64 -12.19 8.01
C ILE A 58 1.45 -11.77 6.55
N ILE A 59 1.08 -10.52 6.27
CA ILE A 59 1.02 -10.04 4.88
C ILE A 59 2.42 -10.03 4.26
N ALA A 60 3.48 -9.64 4.97
CA ALA A 60 4.84 -9.66 4.45
C ALA A 60 5.29 -11.09 4.08
N LEU A 61 4.98 -12.06 4.94
CA LEU A 61 5.28 -13.47 4.74
C LEU A 61 4.50 -14.06 3.56
N ILE A 62 3.20 -13.75 3.47
CA ILE A 62 2.37 -14.13 2.32
C ILE A 62 2.93 -13.46 1.07
N SER A 63 3.15 -12.14 1.07
CA SER A 63 3.69 -11.40 -0.08
C SER A 63 5.02 -11.99 -0.61
N ARG A 64 5.96 -12.34 0.28
CA ARG A 64 7.24 -12.95 -0.11
C ARG A 64 7.11 -14.38 -0.63
N SER A 65 6.29 -15.20 0.03
CA SER A 65 5.98 -16.55 -0.45
C SER A 65 5.16 -16.53 -1.76
N THR A 66 4.43 -15.45 -2.01
CA THR A 66 3.60 -15.23 -3.20
C THR A 66 4.37 -14.83 -4.46
N TYR A 67 5.71 -14.77 -4.47
CA TYR A 67 6.43 -14.78 -5.76
C TYR A 67 6.03 -15.96 -6.66
N SER A 68 5.51 -17.04 -6.06
CA SER A 68 4.93 -18.20 -6.76
C SER A 68 3.39 -18.20 -6.86
N LEU A 69 2.70 -17.39 -6.04
CA LEU A 69 1.24 -17.39 -5.94
C LEU A 69 0.69 -16.25 -6.80
N LYS A 70 -0.05 -16.61 -7.85
CA LYS A 70 -0.63 -15.65 -8.80
C LYS A 70 -1.95 -15.08 -8.26
N LEU A 71 -1.90 -14.54 -7.03
CA LEU A 71 -3.06 -13.89 -6.42
C LEU A 71 -3.56 -12.76 -7.30
N THR A 72 -4.85 -12.80 -7.59
CA THR A 72 -5.58 -11.78 -8.34
C THR A 72 -6.51 -10.98 -7.43
N CYS A 73 -6.97 -11.54 -6.32
CA CYS A 73 -7.85 -10.84 -5.37
C CYS A 73 -7.30 -10.98 -3.95
N LEU A 74 -7.10 -9.85 -3.28
CA LEU A 74 -6.69 -9.82 -1.88
C LEU A 74 -7.65 -8.93 -1.08
N ASN A 75 -8.31 -9.52 -0.10
CA ASN A 75 -9.22 -8.81 0.78
C ASN A 75 -8.65 -8.74 2.20
N LEU A 76 -8.26 -7.53 2.60
CA LEU A 76 -7.74 -7.19 3.94
C LEU A 76 -8.70 -6.24 4.67
N SER A 77 -9.98 -6.19 4.27
CA SER A 77 -10.93 -5.27 4.89
C SER A 77 -11.01 -5.48 6.40
N SER A 78 -11.15 -4.39 7.15
CA SER A 78 -11.21 -4.37 8.62
C SER A 78 -9.97 -4.92 9.33
N CYS A 79 -8.84 -5.10 8.64
CA CYS A 79 -7.58 -5.47 9.28
C CYS A 79 -6.99 -4.24 9.98
N SER A 80 -7.39 -3.97 11.23
CA SER A 80 -7.04 -2.72 11.94
C SER A 80 -5.55 -2.56 12.24
N SER A 81 -4.80 -3.67 12.25
CA SER A 81 -3.39 -3.71 12.62
C SER A 81 -2.43 -3.56 11.43
N ILE A 82 -2.93 -3.50 10.19
CA ILE A 82 -2.09 -3.28 9.01
C ILE A 82 -1.78 -1.80 8.86
N THR A 83 -0.59 -1.48 8.34
CA THR A 83 -0.12 -0.12 8.12
C THR A 83 0.30 0.08 6.67
N ASN A 84 0.86 1.26 6.36
CA ASN A 84 1.48 1.55 5.07
C ASN A 84 2.47 0.47 4.60
N ARG A 85 3.12 -0.24 5.53
CA ARG A 85 4.05 -1.35 5.21
C ARG A 85 3.37 -2.48 4.44
N THR A 86 2.14 -2.83 4.78
CA THR A 86 1.36 -3.85 4.07
C THR A 86 1.23 -3.51 2.59
N VAL A 87 0.83 -2.28 2.25
CA VAL A 87 0.67 -1.87 0.85
C VAL A 87 2.02 -1.86 0.13
N ILE A 88 3.11 -1.47 0.81
CA ILE A 88 4.47 -1.55 0.24
C ILE A 88 4.85 -3.00 -0.09
N PHE A 89 4.56 -3.97 0.78
CA PHE A 89 4.82 -5.38 0.50
C PHE A 89 3.99 -5.91 -0.67
N ILE A 90 2.71 -5.57 -0.72
CA ILE A 90 1.81 -5.94 -1.80
C ILE A 90 2.32 -5.39 -3.14
N THR A 91 2.64 -4.10 -3.19
CA THR A 91 3.12 -3.43 -4.40
C THR A 91 4.52 -3.86 -4.83
N LYS A 92 5.34 -4.39 -3.90
CA LYS A 92 6.65 -4.97 -4.19
C LYS A 92 6.57 -6.38 -4.78
N TYR A 93 5.59 -7.19 -4.40
CA TYR A 93 5.61 -8.62 -4.71
C TYR A 93 4.38 -9.14 -5.49
N MET A 94 3.21 -8.52 -5.34
CA MET A 94 1.92 -9.03 -5.86
C MET A 94 1.44 -8.30 -7.13
N HIS A 95 2.24 -8.29 -8.19
CA HIS A 95 1.96 -7.52 -9.41
C HIS A 95 0.78 -8.02 -10.28
N ASN A 96 0.21 -9.19 -9.94
CA ASN A 96 -0.92 -9.78 -10.66
C ASN A 96 -2.29 -9.44 -10.04
N LEU A 97 -2.31 -8.61 -8.99
CA LEU A 97 -3.56 -8.22 -8.36
C LEU A 97 -4.46 -7.45 -9.33
N ILE A 98 -5.69 -7.94 -9.40
CA ILE A 98 -6.84 -7.36 -10.10
C ILE A 98 -7.74 -6.65 -9.09
N GLU A 99 -7.87 -7.18 -7.89
CA GLU A 99 -8.69 -6.63 -6.83
C GLU A 99 -7.92 -6.54 -5.51
N LEU A 100 -7.95 -5.35 -4.89
CA LEU A 100 -7.38 -5.10 -3.58
C LEU A 100 -8.41 -4.37 -2.71
N ASN A 101 -8.80 -4.99 -1.60
CA ASN A 101 -9.70 -4.39 -0.63
C ASN A 101 -8.97 -4.07 0.68
N LEU A 102 -8.85 -2.79 0.98
CA LEU A 102 -8.24 -2.21 2.18
C LEU A 102 -9.26 -1.40 3.00
N SER A 103 -10.56 -1.65 2.78
CA SER A 103 -11.63 -0.94 3.49
C SER A 103 -11.48 -1.06 5.00
N TYR A 104 -11.80 -0.01 5.75
CA TYR A 104 -11.73 0.05 7.22
C TYR A 104 -10.32 -0.15 7.80
N CYS A 105 -9.26 -0.04 7.00
CA CYS A 105 -7.88 -0.11 7.46
C CYS A 105 -7.41 1.28 7.88
N LEU A 106 -7.72 1.66 9.13
CA LEU A 106 -7.58 3.04 9.63
C LEU A 106 -6.15 3.57 9.67
N ASN A 107 -5.14 2.70 9.66
CA ASN A 107 -3.71 3.05 9.74
C ASN A 107 -3.04 3.19 8.36
N ILE A 108 -3.84 3.21 7.29
CA ILE A 108 -3.40 3.49 5.93
C ILE A 108 -3.48 4.99 5.68
N THR A 109 -2.36 5.57 5.29
CA THR A 109 -2.24 6.97 4.88
C THR A 109 -1.78 7.04 3.43
N ASP A 110 -1.73 8.26 2.91
CA ASP A 110 -1.17 8.58 1.59
C ASP A 110 0.18 7.88 1.30
N PHE A 111 1.03 7.72 2.31
CA PHE A 111 2.33 7.06 2.19
C PHE A 111 2.24 5.59 1.78
N ALA A 112 1.16 4.89 2.13
CA ALA A 112 0.90 3.53 1.66
C ALA A 112 0.83 3.49 0.13
N LEU A 113 0.14 4.47 -0.46
CA LEU A 113 -0.14 4.52 -1.89
C LEU A 113 1.03 5.10 -2.67
N PHE A 114 1.78 6.02 -2.07
CA PHE A 114 3.00 6.55 -2.65
C PHE A 114 4.17 5.56 -2.67
N GLY A 115 4.22 4.66 -1.68
CA GLY A 115 5.31 3.72 -1.51
C GLY A 115 6.58 4.34 -0.90
N ILE A 116 6.48 5.53 -0.30
CA ILE A 116 7.55 6.13 0.52
C ILE A 116 7.05 6.30 1.95
N PRO A 117 7.70 5.69 2.95
CA PRO A 117 7.48 6.03 4.35
C PRO A 117 8.13 7.40 4.64
N ILE A 118 7.38 8.49 4.45
CA ILE A 118 7.82 9.83 4.84
C ILE A 118 7.29 10.10 6.24
N LYS A 119 8.15 10.20 7.24
CA LYS A 119 7.74 10.53 8.61
C LYS A 119 7.91 12.03 8.85
N THR A 120 6.86 12.69 9.33
CA THR A 120 6.82 14.14 9.58
C THR A 120 7.28 14.54 10.98
N ASN A 121 7.92 13.66 11.76
CA ASN A 121 8.59 13.99 13.03
C ASN A 121 9.65 12.95 13.41
N GLU A 122 10.71 13.42 14.08
CA GLU A 122 12.09 12.92 14.32
C GLU A 122 12.35 11.46 14.78
N LYS A 123 11.47 10.48 14.54
CA LYS A 123 11.78 9.08 14.86
C LYS A 123 11.97 8.26 13.59
N LEU A 124 13.22 7.98 13.24
CA LEU A 124 13.72 6.96 12.29
C LEU A 124 12.67 6.18 11.47
N ILE A 125 12.82 6.26 10.16
CA ILE A 125 12.12 5.42 9.19
C ILE A 125 12.66 3.99 9.34
N ASP A 126 11.84 3.07 9.83
CA ASP A 126 12.08 1.63 9.67
C ASP A 126 11.87 1.28 8.19
N TRP A 127 12.92 1.48 7.39
CA TRP A 127 12.99 0.95 6.04
C TRP A 127 12.96 -0.57 6.12
N LEU A 128 12.00 -1.19 5.43
CA LEU A 128 11.84 -2.64 5.32
C LEU A 128 13.17 -3.31 4.93
N ASP A 129 13.84 -3.97 5.88
CA ASP A 129 14.75 -5.12 5.82
C ASP A 129 15.73 -5.38 4.64
N GLU A 130 16.06 -4.42 3.77
CA GLU A 130 17.06 -4.65 2.69
C GLU A 130 18.20 -3.62 2.73
N GLN A 131 19.36 -4.05 3.25
CA GLN A 131 20.51 -3.19 3.55
C GLN A 131 21.16 -2.51 2.34
N GLU A 132 21.14 -3.16 1.17
CA GLU A 132 21.93 -2.74 -0.01
C GLU A 132 21.24 -1.67 -0.86
N ILE A 133 19.91 -1.71 -0.97
CA ILE A 133 19.13 -0.68 -1.70
C ILE A 133 19.35 0.70 -1.04
N ARG A 134 19.56 0.73 0.29
CA ARG A 134 19.64 1.95 1.10
C ARG A 134 20.75 2.91 0.67
N LYS A 135 21.96 2.44 0.36
CA LYS A 135 23.10 3.33 0.10
C LYS A 135 23.05 3.99 -1.28
N GLN A 136 22.81 3.19 -2.32
CA GLN A 136 22.77 3.73 -3.69
C GLN A 136 21.56 4.66 -3.88
N PHE A 137 20.41 4.27 -3.34
CA PHE A 137 19.19 5.09 -3.35
C PHE A 137 19.39 6.46 -2.68
N ILE A 138 19.96 6.46 -1.47
CA ILE A 138 20.24 7.68 -0.72
C ILE A 138 21.21 8.56 -1.50
N ASN A 139 22.29 7.99 -2.05
CA ASN A 139 23.27 8.74 -2.85
C ASN A 139 22.64 9.34 -4.12
N ASP A 140 21.80 8.57 -4.82
CA ASP A 140 21.08 9.05 -6.00
C ASP A 140 20.13 10.20 -5.63
N LEU A 141 19.40 10.14 -4.50
CA LEU A 141 18.54 11.23 -4.02
C LEU A 141 19.32 12.48 -3.61
N ILE A 142 20.41 12.33 -2.88
CA ILE A 142 21.29 13.47 -2.52
C ILE A 142 21.83 14.13 -3.78
N SER A 143 22.21 13.36 -4.79
CA SER A 143 22.71 13.90 -6.06
C SER A 143 21.67 14.73 -6.81
N LEU A 144 20.37 14.39 -6.68
CA LEU A 144 19.28 15.12 -7.32
C LEU A 144 18.99 16.47 -6.65
N SER A 145 19.06 16.52 -5.32
CA SER A 145 18.84 17.77 -4.58
C SER A 145 19.56 17.77 -3.22
N PRO A 146 20.83 18.19 -3.17
CA PRO A 146 21.64 18.19 -1.95
C PRO A 146 21.10 19.11 -0.85
N THR A 147 20.28 20.09 -1.21
CA THR A 147 19.67 21.06 -0.29
C THR A 147 18.44 20.51 0.43
N ILE A 148 17.78 19.51 -0.16
CA ILE A 148 16.51 18.94 0.31
C ILE A 148 16.75 17.64 1.09
N PHE A 149 17.63 16.79 0.58
CA PHE A 149 17.90 15.48 1.13
C PHE A 149 19.15 15.54 2.00
N LYS A 150 18.99 15.40 3.33
CA LYS A 150 20.11 15.28 4.26
C LYS A 150 20.30 13.83 4.68
N TYR A 151 21.51 13.34 4.50
CA TYR A 151 21.95 12.05 5.00
C TYR A 151 22.70 12.22 6.32
N SER A 152 22.29 11.45 7.31
CA SER A 152 22.96 11.38 8.60
C SER A 152 23.21 9.92 8.97
N GLU A 153 24.49 9.57 9.13
CA GLU A 153 24.90 8.29 9.71
C GLU A 153 24.76 8.37 11.23
N ILE A 154 24.06 7.41 11.82
CA ILE A 154 24.02 7.31 13.28
C ILE A 154 25.30 6.63 13.74
N HIS A 155 26.17 7.42 14.37
CA HIS A 155 27.27 6.94 15.16
C HIS A 155 26.84 6.93 16.64
N ASP A 156 26.64 5.73 17.17
CA ASP A 156 26.59 5.36 18.60
C ASP A 156 25.30 5.53 19.45
N GLN A 157 24.82 4.35 19.87
CA GLN A 157 24.39 3.90 21.20
C GLN A 157 23.33 4.62 22.05
N GLN A 158 22.68 5.70 21.63
CA GLN A 158 21.53 6.22 22.39
C GLN A 158 20.22 6.20 21.58
N VAL A 159 19.37 5.24 22.00
CA VAL A 159 17.91 5.17 21.80
C VAL A 159 17.41 4.53 20.50
N CYS A 160 17.41 3.19 20.48
CA CYS A 160 16.32 2.42 19.89
C CYS A 160 15.84 1.43 20.96
N HIS A 161 14.71 1.69 21.62
CA HIS A 161 13.95 0.66 22.36
C HIS A 161 13.26 -0.27 21.34
N CYS A 162 14.05 -0.87 20.45
CA CYS A 162 13.60 -1.99 19.63
C CYS A 162 14.03 -3.24 20.39
N THR A 163 13.08 -3.85 21.11
CA THR A 163 13.30 -5.12 21.79
C THR A 163 13.71 -6.18 20.77
N GLN A 164 14.98 -6.56 20.83
CA GLN A 164 15.60 -7.77 20.26
C GLN A 164 15.61 -7.92 18.73
N ILE A 165 16.53 -7.22 18.04
CA ILE A 165 17.32 -7.83 16.95
C ILE A 165 18.77 -7.35 17.09
N ASN A 166 19.65 -8.28 17.46
CA ASN A 166 21.08 -8.06 17.61
C ASN A 166 21.75 -8.25 16.24
N VAL A 167 21.91 -7.18 15.46
CA VAL A 167 22.80 -7.18 14.28
C VAL A 167 23.50 -5.83 14.17
N SER A 168 24.83 -5.87 14.29
CA SER A 168 25.74 -4.76 13.99
C SER A 168 25.52 -4.26 12.57
N SER A 169 24.81 -3.14 12.40
CA SER A 169 24.79 -2.46 11.10
C SER A 169 24.46 -0.99 11.29
N LYS A 170 25.31 -0.14 10.72
CA LYS A 170 25.17 1.31 10.70
C LYS A 170 23.77 1.67 10.18
N CYS A 171 22.91 2.20 11.06
CA CYS A 171 21.63 2.74 10.65
C CYS A 171 21.87 4.13 10.05
N ALA A 172 21.38 4.35 8.84
CA ALA A 172 21.38 5.67 8.22
C ALA A 172 19.94 6.03 7.83
N TYR A 173 19.59 7.30 7.99
CA TYR A 173 18.26 7.80 7.68
C TYR A 173 18.33 9.02 6.77
N LEU A 174 17.28 9.16 5.97
CA LEU A 174 17.07 10.29 5.08
C LEU A 174 16.14 11.27 5.79
N THR A 175 16.63 12.47 6.10
CA THR A 175 15.82 13.55 6.65
C THR A 175 15.43 14.47 5.51
N LEU A 176 14.13 14.76 5.43
CA LEU A 176 13.54 15.62 4.42
C LEU A 176 13.10 16.90 5.12
N ASP A 177 13.68 18.05 4.73
CA ASP A 177 13.32 19.35 5.32
C ASP A 177 11.99 19.84 4.71
N TYR A 178 10.89 19.57 5.40
CA TYR A 178 9.52 19.92 5.01
C TYR A 178 8.99 21.17 5.70
N SER A 179 9.86 22.11 6.08
CA SER A 179 9.45 23.32 6.82
C SER A 179 8.43 24.22 6.10
N LYS A 180 8.13 23.98 4.80
CA LYS A 180 7.10 24.70 4.02
C LYS A 180 6.34 23.77 3.06
N LYS A 181 5.02 23.95 2.93
CA LYS A 181 4.13 23.22 2.01
C LYS A 181 4.59 23.28 0.54
N SER A 182 5.15 24.40 0.11
CA SER A 182 5.73 24.58 -1.24
C SER A 182 6.94 23.68 -1.51
N SER A 183 7.71 23.33 -0.47
CA SER A 183 8.86 22.45 -0.60
C SER A 183 8.42 20.99 -0.80
N PHE A 184 7.32 20.57 -0.19
CA PHE A 184 6.78 19.21 -0.35
C PHE A 184 6.38 18.90 -1.79
N GLU A 185 5.62 19.79 -2.44
CA GLU A 185 5.21 19.64 -3.85
C GLU A 185 6.43 19.63 -4.81
N SER A 186 7.44 20.45 -4.49
CA SER A 186 8.70 20.48 -5.26
C SER A 186 9.45 19.15 -5.12
N ILE A 187 9.52 18.59 -3.91
CA ILE A 187 10.13 17.27 -3.66
C ILE A 187 9.36 16.17 -4.39
N LEU A 188 8.04 16.22 -4.30
CA LEU A 188 7.14 15.25 -4.88
C LEU A 188 7.27 15.23 -6.42
N SER A 189 7.28 16.39 -7.06
CA SER A 189 7.50 16.51 -8.50
C SER A 189 8.89 16.04 -8.94
N ILE A 190 9.96 16.33 -8.19
CA ILE A 190 11.31 15.81 -8.48
C ILE A 190 11.35 14.29 -8.41
N LEU A 191 10.68 13.73 -7.40
CA LEU A 191 10.57 12.28 -7.23
C LEU A 191 9.77 11.67 -8.38
N THR A 192 8.56 12.14 -8.64
CA THR A 192 7.64 11.50 -9.60
C THR A 192 8.06 11.66 -11.06
N ASN A 193 8.78 12.73 -11.40
CA ASN A 193 9.22 13.00 -12.78
C ASN A 193 10.52 12.28 -13.16
N ASN A 194 11.18 11.58 -12.22
CA ASN A 194 12.41 10.85 -12.49
C ASN A 194 12.18 9.33 -12.52
N GLN A 195 12.81 8.65 -13.48
CA GLN A 195 12.74 7.19 -13.64
C GLN A 195 13.21 6.41 -12.39
N LEU A 196 13.97 7.07 -11.50
CA LEU A 196 14.46 6.51 -10.24
C LEU A 196 13.33 6.24 -9.23
N PHE A 197 12.19 6.94 -9.33
CA PHE A 197 11.09 6.75 -8.38
C PHE A 197 10.46 5.37 -8.50
N LEU A 198 10.15 4.93 -9.73
CA LEU A 198 9.67 3.57 -9.95
C LEU A 198 10.75 2.51 -9.72
N LYS A 199 12.04 2.89 -9.78
CA LYS A 199 13.16 1.98 -9.49
C LYS A 199 13.25 1.66 -7.99
N TYR A 200 13.11 2.66 -7.12
CA TYR A 200 13.38 2.50 -5.69
C TYR A 200 12.14 2.49 -4.78
N PHE A 201 11.01 2.99 -5.26
CA PHE A 201 9.77 3.03 -4.48
C PHE A 201 8.75 2.03 -4.97
N HIS A 202 7.76 1.77 -4.12
CA HIS A 202 6.69 0.83 -4.40
C HIS A 202 5.34 1.53 -4.38
N PRO A 203 5.09 2.49 -5.31
CA PRO A 203 3.79 3.14 -5.40
C PRO A 203 2.73 2.13 -5.84
N ILE A 204 1.49 2.36 -5.43
CA ILE A 204 0.37 1.47 -5.75
C ILE A 204 0.14 1.33 -7.25
N LYS A 205 0.49 2.35 -8.05
CA LYS A 205 0.45 2.29 -9.53
C LYS A 205 1.34 1.21 -10.17
N LYS A 206 2.23 0.56 -9.41
CA LYS A 206 2.94 -0.65 -9.89
C LYS A 206 2.00 -1.83 -10.11
N LEU A 207 0.81 -1.84 -9.49
CA LEU A 207 -0.22 -2.86 -9.69
C LEU A 207 -0.95 -2.60 -11.02
N LYS A 208 -0.27 -2.80 -12.15
CA LYS A 208 -0.77 -2.43 -13.50
C LYS A 208 -2.04 -3.17 -13.93
N GLN A 209 -2.35 -4.29 -13.29
CA GLN A 209 -3.52 -5.12 -13.58
C GLN A 209 -4.72 -4.78 -12.67
N LEU A 210 -4.57 -3.83 -11.75
CA LEU A 210 -5.58 -3.51 -10.76
C LEU A 210 -6.82 -2.90 -11.43
N LYS A 211 -7.95 -3.60 -11.29
CA LYS A 211 -9.26 -3.18 -11.78
C LYS A 211 -10.17 -2.70 -10.66
N ARG A 212 -9.97 -3.17 -9.42
CA ARG A 212 -10.87 -2.92 -8.29
C ARG A 212 -10.05 -2.55 -7.07
N LEU A 213 -10.26 -1.33 -6.57
CA LEU A 213 -9.57 -0.82 -5.39
C LEU A 213 -10.60 -0.28 -4.39
N TYR A 214 -10.60 -0.85 -3.20
CA TYR A 214 -11.49 -0.40 -2.13
C TYR A 214 -10.68 0.19 -0.97
N LEU A 215 -10.91 1.47 -0.70
CA LEU A 215 -10.26 2.31 0.32
C LEU A 215 -11.29 2.95 1.25
N LYS A 216 -12.50 2.38 1.34
CA LYS A 216 -13.57 2.88 2.20
C LYS A 216 -13.08 3.07 3.64
N GLN A 217 -13.40 4.20 4.26
CA GLN A 217 -13.00 4.54 5.62
C GLN A 217 -11.47 4.59 5.85
N CYS A 218 -10.65 4.75 4.80
CA CYS A 218 -9.24 5.10 4.95
C CYS A 218 -9.11 6.60 5.23
N ILE A 219 -9.53 7.02 6.43
CA ILE A 219 -9.75 8.42 6.81
C ILE A 219 -8.52 9.33 6.79
N GLN A 220 -7.31 8.76 6.69
CA GLN A 220 -6.05 9.50 6.66
C GLN A 220 -5.52 9.76 5.23
N LEU A 221 -6.31 9.47 4.20
CA LEU A 221 -5.98 9.78 2.81
C LEU A 221 -6.32 11.24 2.48
N THR A 222 -5.41 11.94 1.80
CA THR A 222 -5.56 13.34 1.39
C THR A 222 -5.23 13.53 -0.10
N ASP A 223 -5.66 14.64 -0.69
CA ASP A 223 -5.41 14.93 -2.12
C ASP A 223 -3.92 14.93 -2.52
N LEU A 224 -3.04 15.26 -1.55
CA LEU A 224 -1.62 15.59 -1.73
C LEU A 224 -0.84 14.53 -2.52
N ILE A 225 -1.05 13.26 -2.18
CA ILE A 225 -0.28 12.14 -2.74
C ILE A 225 -1.12 11.30 -3.68
N LEU A 226 -2.45 11.29 -3.49
CA LEU A 226 -3.35 10.59 -4.39
C LEU A 226 -3.24 11.12 -5.83
N PHE A 227 -2.91 12.41 -5.99
CA PHE A 227 -2.53 13.01 -7.27
C PHE A 227 -1.56 12.15 -8.08
N TYR A 228 -0.53 11.60 -7.42
CA TYR A 228 0.58 10.89 -8.06
C TYR A 228 0.46 9.37 -7.98
N ALA A 229 -0.36 8.88 -7.06
CA ALA A 229 -0.44 7.46 -6.71
C ALA A 229 -1.54 6.71 -7.45
N LEU A 230 -2.67 7.35 -7.77
CA LEU A 230 -3.87 6.71 -8.36
C LEU A 230 -3.98 6.98 -9.86
N GLU A 231 -3.01 6.43 -10.58
CA GLU A 231 -2.95 6.43 -12.05
C GLU A 231 -3.00 4.98 -12.54
N PHE A 232 -4.20 4.52 -12.91
CA PHE A 232 -4.43 3.15 -13.35
C PHE A 232 -5.21 3.12 -14.67
N PRO A 233 -4.57 2.68 -15.77
CA PRO A 233 -5.25 2.60 -17.06
C PRO A 233 -6.33 1.50 -17.09
N THR A 234 -6.31 0.57 -16.13
CA THR A 234 -7.18 -0.61 -16.06
C THR A 234 -8.23 -0.54 -14.95
N LEU A 235 -8.20 0.49 -14.09
CA LEU A 235 -9.09 0.59 -12.94
C LEU A 235 -10.53 0.81 -13.40
N GLU A 236 -11.43 -0.06 -12.96
CA GLU A 236 -12.86 -0.08 -13.27
C GLU A 236 -13.69 0.36 -12.06
N ILE A 237 -13.27 -0.01 -10.84
CA ILE A 237 -14.00 0.26 -9.59
C ILE A 237 -13.07 0.88 -8.55
N LEU A 238 -13.48 2.02 -7.99
CA LEU A 238 -12.79 2.70 -6.91
C LEU A 238 -13.77 3.09 -5.79
N ASP A 239 -13.62 2.52 -4.59
CA ASP A 239 -14.40 2.92 -3.42
C ASP A 239 -13.55 3.77 -2.46
N LEU A 240 -13.98 5.00 -2.23
CA LEU A 240 -13.38 6.00 -1.35
C LEU A 240 -14.40 6.51 -0.31
N SER A 241 -15.51 5.80 -0.11
CA SER A 241 -16.56 6.25 0.79
C SER A 241 -16.00 6.54 2.18
N TYR A 242 -16.51 7.60 2.82
CA TYR A 242 -16.08 8.05 4.15
C TYR A 242 -14.59 8.47 4.25
N CYS A 243 -13.92 8.77 3.14
CA CYS A 243 -12.61 9.41 3.14
C CYS A 243 -12.78 10.94 3.28
N GLU A 244 -13.01 11.41 4.50
CA GLU A 244 -13.45 12.79 4.78
C GLU A 244 -12.43 13.88 4.46
N LEU A 245 -11.13 13.57 4.33
CA LEU A 245 -10.08 14.55 4.06
C LEU A 245 -9.86 14.83 2.56
N LEU A 246 -10.59 14.15 1.68
CA LEU A 246 -10.53 14.35 0.23
C LEU A 246 -11.36 15.56 -0.19
N THR A 247 -10.87 16.33 -1.16
CA THR A 247 -11.58 17.51 -1.70
C THR A 247 -11.81 17.41 -3.21
N ASP A 248 -12.61 18.32 -3.75
CA ASP A 248 -12.91 18.42 -5.19
C ASP A 248 -11.67 18.41 -6.10
N LYS A 249 -10.53 18.91 -5.60
CA LYS A 249 -9.26 18.94 -6.35
C LYS A 249 -8.81 17.56 -6.82
N TYR A 250 -9.05 16.55 -6.00
CA TYR A 250 -8.66 15.19 -6.29
C TYR A 250 -9.56 14.53 -7.35
N LEU A 251 -10.86 14.83 -7.36
CA LEU A 251 -11.83 14.21 -8.26
C LEU A 251 -11.59 14.50 -9.74
N HIS A 252 -11.22 15.74 -10.07
CA HIS A 252 -10.88 16.13 -11.45
C HIS A 252 -9.81 15.19 -12.04
N LEU A 253 -8.78 14.85 -11.26
CA LEU A 253 -7.65 14.02 -11.67
C LEU A 253 -7.96 12.54 -11.75
N ILE A 254 -8.84 12.02 -10.87
CA ILE A 254 -9.29 10.64 -10.98
C ILE A 254 -9.89 10.40 -12.36
N GLY A 255 -10.75 11.32 -12.81
CA GLY A 255 -11.40 11.21 -14.11
C GLY A 255 -10.40 11.26 -15.27
N GLU A 256 -9.35 12.07 -15.18
CA GLU A 256 -8.31 12.16 -16.21
C GLU A 256 -7.37 10.94 -16.23
N ASN A 257 -6.92 10.49 -15.06
CA ASN A 257 -5.86 9.49 -14.93
C ASN A 257 -6.37 8.04 -14.97
N ASN A 258 -7.69 7.81 -14.88
CA ASN A 258 -8.30 6.48 -14.83
C ASN A 258 -9.34 6.31 -15.95
N PRO A 259 -8.93 6.15 -17.22
CA PRO A 259 -9.83 6.17 -18.37
C PRO A 259 -10.80 4.98 -18.46
N CYS A 260 -10.53 3.89 -17.71
CA CYS A 260 -11.40 2.73 -17.63
C CYS A 260 -12.39 2.76 -16.47
N LEU A 261 -12.41 3.84 -15.66
CA LEU A 261 -13.22 3.89 -14.44
C LEU A 261 -14.71 3.86 -14.78
N GLU A 262 -15.40 2.83 -14.28
CA GLU A 262 -16.82 2.62 -14.49
C GLU A 262 -17.64 2.95 -13.24
N LEU A 263 -17.12 2.66 -12.05
CA LEU A 263 -17.77 2.93 -10.78
C LEU A 263 -16.78 3.59 -9.83
N ILE A 264 -17.14 4.76 -9.34
CA ILE A 264 -16.50 5.37 -8.18
C ILE A 264 -17.50 5.38 -7.04
N ASN A 265 -17.07 5.26 -5.79
CA ASN A 265 -17.93 5.48 -4.62
C ASN A 265 -17.29 6.53 -3.72
N ILE A 266 -17.98 7.64 -3.51
CA ILE A 266 -17.54 8.80 -2.73
C ILE A 266 -18.59 9.21 -1.68
N ILE A 267 -19.49 8.28 -1.33
CA ILE A 267 -20.54 8.51 -0.34
C ILE A 267 -19.90 8.94 0.99
N ASN A 268 -20.49 9.96 1.61
CA ASN A 268 -20.05 10.52 2.90
C ASN A 268 -18.60 11.07 2.90
N CYS A 269 -18.06 11.47 1.75
CA CYS A 269 -16.88 12.32 1.66
C CYS A 269 -17.29 13.79 1.86
N ARG A 270 -17.31 14.26 3.12
CA ARG A 270 -17.90 15.57 3.50
C ARG A 270 -17.28 16.81 2.84
N ASN A 271 -16.05 16.70 2.36
CA ASN A 271 -15.31 17.80 1.72
C ASN A 271 -15.36 17.73 0.19
N ILE A 272 -16.15 16.82 -0.37
CA ILE A 272 -16.49 16.76 -1.79
C ILE A 272 -17.86 17.43 -1.98
N SER A 273 -17.91 18.36 -2.93
CA SER A 273 -19.11 19.08 -3.31
C SER A 273 -19.66 18.59 -4.66
N GLU A 274 -20.88 19.02 -4.99
CA GLU A 274 -21.50 18.76 -6.29
C GLU A 274 -20.61 19.21 -7.46
N TYR A 275 -19.86 20.31 -7.30
CA TYR A 275 -18.89 20.77 -8.30
C TYR A 275 -17.80 19.73 -8.57
N GLY A 276 -17.25 19.10 -7.52
CA GLY A 276 -16.26 18.04 -7.67
C GLY A 276 -16.81 16.82 -8.40
N GLU A 277 -18.05 16.43 -8.11
CA GLU A 277 -18.73 15.35 -8.79
C GLU A 277 -19.00 15.64 -10.28
N GLU A 278 -19.38 16.88 -10.61
CA GLU A 278 -19.54 17.33 -11.99
C GLU A 278 -18.21 17.24 -12.76
N GLN A 279 -17.12 17.74 -12.16
CA GLN A 279 -15.78 17.65 -12.77
C GLN A 279 -15.37 16.19 -13.02
N LEU A 280 -15.67 15.30 -12.08
CA LEU A 280 -15.42 13.87 -12.24
C LEU A 280 -16.21 13.30 -13.42
N LYS A 281 -17.50 13.62 -13.54
CA LYS A 281 -18.37 13.16 -14.64
C LYS A 281 -17.88 13.67 -16.00
N MET A 282 -17.38 14.90 -16.06
CA MET A 282 -16.84 15.48 -17.31
C MET A 282 -15.58 14.76 -17.79
N ASN A 283 -14.71 14.35 -16.87
CA ASN A 283 -13.42 13.73 -17.20
C ASN A 283 -13.50 12.20 -17.32
N ALA A 284 -14.28 11.54 -16.46
CA ALA A 284 -14.44 10.08 -16.41
C ALA A 284 -15.47 9.59 -17.44
N LYS A 285 -15.04 9.42 -18.69
CA LYS A 285 -15.93 9.10 -19.83
C LYS A 285 -16.72 7.80 -19.73
N ARG A 286 -16.31 6.87 -18.85
CA ARG A 286 -16.93 5.55 -18.68
C ARG A 286 -17.73 5.42 -17.39
N LEU A 287 -17.82 6.49 -16.60
CA LEU A 287 -18.51 6.45 -15.32
C LEU A 287 -19.99 6.14 -15.54
N LYS A 288 -20.43 5.00 -15.01
CA LYS A 288 -21.86 4.71 -14.88
C LYS A 288 -22.33 5.55 -13.70
N LEU A 289 -23.22 6.51 -13.97
CA LEU A 289 -23.79 7.37 -12.95
C LEU A 289 -24.40 6.49 -11.84
N PHE A 290 -24.24 6.92 -10.59
CA PHE A 290 -25.01 6.39 -9.48
C PHE A 290 -26.49 6.60 -9.83
N GLU A 291 -27.19 5.56 -10.25
CA GLU A 291 -28.64 5.58 -10.21
C GLU A 291 -29.01 5.37 -8.73
N ASP A 292 -29.80 6.33 -8.23
CA ASP A 292 -30.19 6.54 -6.83
C ASP A 292 -30.65 5.28 -6.06
#